data_AF-A0A2V5YYR2-F1
#
_entry.id   AF-A0A2V5YYR2-F1
#
_cell.length_a   1.000
_cell.length_b   1.000
_cell.length_c   1.000
_cell.angle_alpha   90.00
_cell.angle_beta   90.00
_cell.angle_gamma   90.00
#
_symmetry.space_group_name_H-M   'P 1'
#
loop_
_entity.id
_entity.type
_entity.pdbx_description
1 polymer ?
#
loop_
_entity_poly.entity_id
_entity_poly.type
_entity_poly.pdbx_seq_one_letter_code
_entity_poly.pdbx_strand_id
1 'polypeptide(L)'
;MENAMGFAQQPVFTVNSHFKQGLLAWQDVRSGTLLIIDKNGGLNNTSTYIGFAPERKLGVVILVNRGKQHATGIGRRILHALAQDQSVPSTEGEPERDGD
;
A
#
# COMPACT_ATOMS: atom_id res chain seq x y z
N MET A 1 -18.96 17.14 9.53
CA MET A 1 -19.10 15.75 9.03
C MET A 1 -19.45 15.70 7.55
N GLU A 2 -20.30 16.60 7.05
CA GLU A 2 -20.75 16.61 5.64
C GLU A 2 -19.61 16.67 4.60
N ASN A 3 -18.57 17.47 4.85
CA ASN A 3 -17.43 17.56 3.93
C ASN A 3 -16.67 16.23 3.76
N ALA A 4 -16.56 15.41 4.82
CA ALA A 4 -15.84 14.14 4.76
C ALA A 4 -16.56 13.07 3.91
N MET A 5 -17.90 13.05 3.94
CA MET A 5 -18.69 12.18 3.06
C MET A 5 -18.63 12.64 1.60
N GLY A 6 -18.66 13.95 1.35
CA GLY A 6 -18.51 14.50 0.01
C GLY A 6 -17.18 14.11 -0.65
N PHE A 7 -16.08 14.13 0.12
CA PHE A 7 -14.77 13.67 -0.36
C PHE A 7 -14.72 12.17 -0.65
N ALA A 8 -15.38 11.33 0.15
CA ALA A 8 -15.41 9.88 -0.07
C ALA A 8 -16.17 9.46 -1.35
N GLN A 9 -17.10 10.29 -1.81
CA GLN A 9 -17.90 10.05 -3.02
C GLN A 9 -17.26 10.59 -4.30
N GLN A 10 -16.16 11.35 -4.20
CA GLN A 10 -15.43 11.85 -5.36
C GLN A 10 -14.46 10.79 -5.89
N PRO A 11 -14.40 10.57 -7.22
CA PRO A 11 -13.56 9.55 -7.82
C PRO A 11 -12.06 9.82 -7.60
N VAL A 12 -11.63 11.09 -7.56
CA VAL A 12 -10.29 11.53 -7.15
C VAL A 12 -10.37 12.94 -6.59
N PHE A 13 -9.78 13.20 -5.41
CA PHE A 13 -9.61 14.55 -4.87
C PHE A 13 -8.17 14.75 -4.34
N THR A 14 -7.61 15.93 -4.56
CA THR A 14 -6.24 16.24 -4.11
C THR A 14 -6.30 16.78 -2.69
N VAL A 15 -5.69 16.08 -1.72
CA VAL A 15 -5.65 16.50 -0.32
C VAL A 15 -4.48 17.46 -0.08
N ASN A 16 -3.33 17.20 -0.70
CA ASN A 16 -2.19 18.12 -0.77
C ASN A 16 -1.30 17.80 -1.98
N SER A 17 -0.21 18.55 -2.17
CA SER A 17 0.70 18.40 -3.33
C SER A 17 1.33 17.00 -3.48
N HIS A 18 1.39 16.21 -2.41
CA HIS A 18 1.97 14.87 -2.39
C HIS A 18 0.94 13.76 -2.19
N PHE A 19 -0.34 14.10 -2.01
CA PHE A 19 -1.38 13.17 -1.61
C PHE A 19 -2.68 13.45 -2.38
N LYS A 20 -3.02 12.53 -3.28
CA LYS A 20 -4.34 12.46 -3.91
C LYS A 20 -5.07 11.25 -3.35
N GLN A 21 -6.38 11.39 -3.12
CA GLN A 21 -7.22 10.30 -2.67
C GLN A 21 -8.17 9.94 -3.80
N GLY A 22 -7.97 8.77 -4.41
CA GLY A 22 -8.71 8.29 -5.58
C GLY A 22 -9.34 6.93 -5.32
N LEU A 23 -10.60 6.75 -5.71
CA LEU A 23 -11.46 5.58 -5.49
C LEU A 23 -11.57 5.17 -4.01
N LEU A 24 -12.70 5.44 -3.35
CA LEU A 24 -13.12 4.83 -2.07
C LEU A 24 -12.05 4.79 -0.96
N ALA A 25 -11.27 5.88 -0.83
CA ALA A 25 -10.29 6.13 0.24
C ALA A 25 -8.89 5.52 0.11
N TRP A 26 -8.47 5.08 -1.08
CA TRP A 26 -7.06 4.81 -1.38
C TRP A 26 -6.23 6.09 -1.51
N GLN A 27 -4.96 6.00 -1.16
CA GLN A 27 -3.99 7.10 -1.22
C GLN A 27 -3.04 6.89 -2.39
N ASP A 28 -2.97 7.87 -3.29
CA ASP A 28 -1.92 7.96 -4.30
C ASP A 28 -0.75 8.75 -3.72
N VAL A 29 0.37 8.07 -3.51
CA VAL A 29 1.61 8.63 -2.99
C VAL A 29 2.68 8.52 -4.06
N ARG A 30 3.25 9.67 -4.44
CA ARG A 30 4.39 9.72 -5.37
C ARG A 30 5.70 9.79 -4.61
N SER A 31 6.57 8.81 -4.83
CA SER A 31 7.94 8.79 -4.30
C SER A 31 8.92 8.73 -5.47
N GLY A 32 9.42 9.89 -5.90
CA GLY A 32 10.23 10.01 -7.11
C GLY A 32 9.45 9.62 -8.35
N THR A 33 9.91 8.59 -9.08
CA THR A 33 9.22 8.03 -10.25
C THR A 33 8.19 6.97 -9.89
N LEU A 34 8.13 6.52 -8.63
CA LEU A 34 7.26 5.42 -8.21
C LEU A 34 5.90 5.94 -7.76
N LEU A 35 4.83 5.48 -8.41
CA LEU A 35 3.47 5.62 -7.93
C LEU A 35 3.14 4.48 -6.96
N ILE A 36 2.82 4.85 -5.72
CA ILE A 36 2.32 3.93 -4.70
C ILE A 36 0.85 4.22 -4.46
N ILE A 37 0.00 3.20 -4.59
CA ILE A 37 -1.42 3.26 -4.22
C ILE A 37 -1.58 2.50 -2.91
N ASP A 38 -1.84 3.19 -1.81
CA ASP A 38 -1.87 2.57 -0.49
C ASP A 38 -3.03 2.97 0.42
N LYS A 39 -3.22 2.17 1.47
CA LYS A 39 -4.21 2.39 2.51
C LYS A 39 -3.63 1.94 3.84
N ASN A 40 -3.75 2.81 4.84
CA ASN A 40 -3.46 2.47 6.22
C ASN A 40 -4.75 2.11 6.98
N GLY A 41 -4.63 1.20 7.93
CA GLY A 41 -5.65 0.91 8.93
C GLY A 41 -5.02 0.88 10.32
N GLY A 42 -5.78 1.32 11.33
CA GLY A 42 -5.26 1.36 12.68
C GLY A 42 -6.38 1.40 13.70
N LEU A 43 -6.34 0.49 14.65
CA LEU A 43 -7.14 0.47 15.87
C LEU A 43 -6.20 0.36 17.08
N ASN A 44 -6.75 0.44 18.29
CA ASN A 44 -5.95 0.36 19.52
C ASN A 44 -5.11 -0.92 19.64
N ASN A 45 -5.57 -2.02 19.03
CA ASN A 45 -4.95 -3.34 19.08
C ASN A 45 -4.40 -3.82 17.72
N THR A 46 -4.50 -3.04 16.65
CA THR A 46 -3.99 -3.46 15.34
C THR A 46 -3.48 -2.27 14.53
N SER A 47 -2.42 -2.50 13.76
CA SER A 47 -1.93 -1.56 12.77
C SER A 47 -1.77 -2.31 11.45
N THR A 48 -2.42 -1.84 10.40
CA THR A 48 -2.42 -2.50 9.10
C THR A 48 -2.02 -1.53 8.00
N TYR A 49 -1.43 -2.09 6.95
CA TYR A 49 -1.05 -1.36 5.76
C TYR A 49 -1.22 -2.26 4.54
N ILE A 50 -1.70 -1.70 3.46
CA ILE A 50 -1.70 -2.31 2.14
C ILE A 50 -1.25 -1.28 1.13
N GLY A 51 -0.32 -1.64 0.25
CA GLY A 51 0.19 -0.75 -0.79
C GLY A 51 0.57 -1.50 -2.04
N PHE A 52 0.36 -0.86 -3.19
CA PHE A 52 0.66 -1.39 -4.51
C PHE A 52 1.58 -0.44 -5.27
N ALA A 53 2.49 -1.00 -6.05
CA ALA A 53 3.23 -0.29 -7.09
C ALA A 53 2.87 -0.91 -8.45
N PRO A 54 1.81 -0.41 -9.13
CA PRO A 54 1.26 -1.03 -10.33
C PRO A 54 2.28 -1.19 -11.46
N GLU A 55 3.15 -0.19 -11.64
CA GLU A 55 4.19 -0.16 -12.66
C GLU A 55 5.21 -1.31 -12.52
N ARG A 56 5.35 -1.85 -11.31
CA ARG A 56 6.26 -2.97 -10.99
C ARG A 56 5.51 -4.26 -10.69
N LYS A 57 4.17 -4.25 -10.73
CA LYS A 57 3.31 -5.37 -10.30
C LYS A 57 3.63 -5.86 -8.87
N LEU A 58 4.06 -4.95 -8.00
CA LEU A 58 4.38 -5.26 -6.60
C LEU A 58 3.22 -4.87 -5.69
N GLY A 59 2.99 -5.69 -4.67
CA GLY A 59 2.02 -5.44 -3.61
C GLY A 59 2.60 -5.84 -2.26
N VAL A 60 2.39 -5.01 -1.24
CA VAL A 60 2.86 -5.25 0.13
C VAL A 60 1.67 -5.08 1.06
N VAL A 61 1.47 -6.08 1.92
CA VAL A 61 0.50 -6.04 3.02
C VAL A 61 1.24 -6.27 4.33
N ILE A 62 0.97 -5.43 5.32
CA ILE A 62 1.51 -5.56 6.67
C ILE A 62 0.34 -5.61 7.63
N LEU A 63 0.29 -6.66 8.44
CA LEU A 63 -0.67 -6.83 9.52
C LEU A 63 0.10 -6.94 10.83
N VAL A 64 -0.20 -6.04 11.77
CA VAL A 64 0.44 -6.04 13.08
C VAL A 64 -0.62 -6.19 14.16
N ASN A 65 -0.43 -7.15 15.07
CA ASN A 65 -1.37 -7.42 16.18
C ASN A 65 -1.29 -6.41 17.34
N ARG A 66 -0.72 -5.22 17.07
CA ARG A 66 -0.54 -4.15 18.05
C ARG A 66 -0.88 -2.82 17.41
N GLY A 67 -1.59 -1.97 18.14
CA GLY A 67 -1.84 -0.60 17.73
C GLY A 67 -0.60 0.28 17.79
N LYS A 68 -0.69 1.46 17.18
CA LYS A 68 0.37 2.49 17.19
C LYS A 68 1.72 2.01 16.64
N GLN A 69 1.69 1.03 15.74
CA GLN A 69 2.88 0.60 15.02
C GLN A 69 2.96 1.36 13.69
N HIS A 70 4.16 1.80 13.30
CA HIS A 70 4.37 2.60 12.10
C HIS A 70 4.29 1.77 10.80
N ALA A 71 3.24 0.95 10.65
CA ALA A 71 3.05 0.00 9.55
C ALA A 71 3.11 0.68 8.17
N THR A 72 2.53 1.87 8.03
CA THR A 72 2.56 2.66 6.79
C THR A 72 3.98 3.03 6.36
N GLY A 73 4.82 3.48 7.29
CA GLY A 73 6.20 3.86 7.00
C GLY A 73 7.04 2.65 6.59
N ILE A 74 6.83 1.53 7.28
CA ILE A 74 7.52 0.26 6.98
C ILE A 74 7.11 -0.22 5.59
N GLY A 75 5.82 -0.25 5.28
CA GLY A 75 5.31 -0.76 4.00
C GLY A 75 5.76 0.08 2.81
N ARG A 76 5.74 1.42 2.92
CA ARG A 76 6.29 2.30 1.88
C ARG A 76 7.78 2.08 1.68
N ARG A 77 8.55 1.87 2.75
CA ARG A 77 9.99 1.60 2.66
C ARG A 77 10.28 0.26 1.98
N ILE A 78 9.48 -0.77 2.28
CA ILE A 78 9.59 -2.08 1.62
C ILE A 78 9.23 -1.96 0.14
N LEU A 79 8.12 -1.30 -0.22
CA LEU A 79 7.76 -1.07 -1.62
C LEU A 79 8.84 -0.30 -2.36
N HIS A 80 9.45 0.71 -1.74
CA HIS A 80 10.54 1.46 -2.34
C HIS A 80 11.80 0.59 -2.53
N ALA A 81 12.15 -0.24 -1.55
CA ALA A 81 13.28 -1.16 -1.66
C ALA A 81 13.03 -2.21 -2.76
N LEU A 82 11.86 -2.85 -2.78
CA LEU A 82 11.49 -3.84 -3.80
C LEU A 82 11.32 -3.24 -5.20
N ALA A 83 10.94 -1.97 -5.31
CA ALA A 83 10.88 -1.29 -6.61
C ALA A 83 12.28 -0.97 -7.17
N GLN A 84 13.29 -0.89 -6.30
CA GLN A 84 14.70 -0.71 -6.67
C GLN A 84 15.41 -2.05 -6.87
N ASP A 85 15.02 -3.07 -6.11
CA ASP A 85 15.61 -4.40 -6.12
C ASP A 85 14.84 -5.34 -7.06
N GLN A 86 15.45 -5.69 -8.19
CA GLN A 86 14.91 -6.68 -9.13
C GLN A 86 15.30 -8.12 -8.75
N SER A 87 15.43 -8.40 -7.46
CA SER A 87 15.71 -9.76 -6.99
C SER A 87 14.61 -10.72 -7.44
N VAL A 88 15.01 -11.87 -7.99
CA VAL A 88 14.10 -12.95 -8.42
C VAL A 88 13.29 -13.42 -7.22
N PRO A 89 11.96 -13.59 -7.33
CA PRO A 89 11.16 -14.14 -6.24
C PRO A 89 11.68 -15.52 -5.84
N SER A 90 11.88 -15.75 -4.55
CA SER A 90 12.17 -17.08 -4.03
C SER A 90 10.96 -17.98 -4.28
N THR A 91 11.17 -19.14 -4.92
CA THR A 91 10.16 -20.20 -5.11
C THR A 91 9.95 -21.06 -3.86
N GLU A 92 10.46 -20.62 -2.71
CA GLU A 92 10.43 -21.37 -1.46
C GLU A 92 9.00 -21.41 -0.91
N GLY A 93 8.38 -22.60 -0.96
CA GLY A 93 6.99 -22.83 -0.55
C GLY A 93 5.97 -22.93 -1.69
N GLU A 94 6.40 -22.82 -2.96
CA GLU A 94 5.54 -23.23 -4.08
C GLU A 94 5.35 -24.76 -4.04
N PRO A 95 4.12 -25.28 -4.16
CA PRO A 95 3.92 -26.72 -4.29
C PRO A 95 4.64 -27.21 -5.54
N GLU A 96 5.41 -28.29 -5.44
CA GLU A 96 5.95 -28.98 -6.61
C GLU A 96 4.79 -29.20 -7.59
N ARG A 97 4.97 -28.73 -8.82
CA ARG A 97 4.01 -29.03 -9.87
C ARG A 97 4.12 -30.52 -10.12
N ASP A 98 3.11 -31.27 -9.68
CA ASP A 98 2.92 -32.65 -10.10
C ASP A 98 2.96 -32.67 -11.64
N GLY A 99 4.03 -33.26 -12.18
CA GLY A 99 4.21 -33.42 -13.61
C GLY A 99 3.18 -34.40 -14.18
N ASP A 100 2.71 -34.10 -15.38
CA ASP A 100 1.81 -34.93 -16.20
C ASP A 100 2.27 -36.38 -16.36
#